data_AF-A0A1G7VB39-F1
#
_entry.id   AF-A0A1G7VB39-F1
#
_cell.length_a   1.000
_cell.length_b   1.000
_cell.length_c   1.000
_cell.angle_alpha   90.00
_cell.angle_beta   90.00
_cell.angle_gamma   90.00
#
_symmetry.space_group_name_H-M   'P 1'
#
loop_
_entity.id
_entity.type
_entity.pdbx_description
1 polymer ?
#
loop_
_entity_poly.entity_id
_entity_poly.type
_entity_poly.pdbx_seq_one_letter_code
_entity_poly.pdbx_strand_id
1 'polypeptide(L)'
;MKRTKHSTNFKLQLVKEALETGNKAAVARRYEIATNMLHRWINEYRDGKFGDVQMEQIPEFDSKAIAEENDQLKKLLGEQALEIAILR
;
A
#
# COMPACT_ATOMS: atom_id res chain seq x y z
N MET A 1 -6.99 -9.22 19.22
CA MET A 1 -6.18 -8.92 18.02
C MET A 1 -6.85 -7.78 17.25
N LYS A 2 -6.16 -6.66 17.02
CA LYS A 2 -6.74 -5.49 16.31
C LYS A 2 -6.76 -5.80 14.81
N ARG A 3 -7.93 -5.68 14.16
CA ARG A 3 -8.05 -5.91 12.71
C ARG A 3 -7.32 -4.79 11.98
N THR A 4 -6.35 -5.12 11.13
CA THR A 4 -5.74 -4.17 10.21
C THR A 4 -6.78 -3.72 9.19
N LYS A 5 -6.97 -2.41 9.06
CA LYS A 5 -7.85 -1.83 8.04
C LYS A 5 -6.96 -1.25 6.95
N HIS A 6 -7.07 -1.81 5.75
CA HIS A 6 -6.42 -1.27 4.55
C HIS A 6 -7.33 -0.23 3.91
N SER A 7 -6.74 0.86 3.43
CA SER A 7 -7.45 1.90 2.67
C SER A 7 -7.96 1.34 1.34
N THR A 8 -9.03 1.94 0.81
CA THR A 8 -9.59 1.54 -0.50
C THR A 8 -8.57 1.70 -1.63
N ASN A 9 -7.80 2.80 -1.62
CA ASN A 9 -6.76 3.05 -2.61
C ASN A 9 -5.70 1.93 -2.61
N PHE A 10 -5.18 1.56 -1.42
CA PHE A 10 -4.21 0.46 -1.31
C PHE A 10 -4.75 -0.87 -1.85
N LYS A 11 -6.01 -1.20 -1.55
CA LYS A 11 -6.62 -2.43 -2.09
C LYS A 11 -6.70 -2.41 -3.61
N LEU A 12 -7.13 -1.27 -4.17
CA LEU A 12 -7.31 -1.08 -5.62
C LEU A 12 -5.97 -1.14 -6.36
N GLN A 13 -4.90 -0.55 -5.81
CA GLN A 13 -3.54 -0.63 -6.36
C GLN A 13 -3.06 -2.08 -6.48
N LEU A 14 -3.21 -2.86 -5.41
CA LEU A 14 -2.79 -4.27 -5.41
C LEU A 14 -3.65 -5.12 -6.36
N VAL A 15 -4.95 -4.82 -6.47
CA VAL A 15 -5.83 -5.47 -7.45
C VAL A 15 -5.37 -5.18 -8.87
N LYS A 16 -5.06 -3.92 -9.20
CA LYS A 16 -4.53 -3.50 -10.50
C LYS A 16 -3.24 -4.24 -10.84
N GLU A 17 -2.23 -4.17 -9.97
CA GLU A 17 -0.94 -4.84 -10.17
C GLU A 17 -1.10 -6.36 -10.35
N ALA A 18 -2.00 -6.99 -9.57
CA ALA A 18 -2.28 -8.42 -9.65
C ALA A 18 -3.08 -8.85 -10.89
N LEU A 19 -3.78 -7.92 -11.54
CA LEU A 19 -4.45 -8.13 -12.83
C LEU A 19 -3.46 -7.94 -13.99
N GLU A 20 -2.61 -6.91 -13.94
CA GLU A 20 -1.59 -6.62 -14.96
C GLU A 20 -0.49 -7.67 -15.01
N THR A 21 0.05 -8.09 -13.86
CA THR A 21 1.13 -9.08 -13.78
C THR A 21 0.65 -10.52 -13.95
N GLY A 22 -0.65 -10.78 -13.77
CA GLY A 22 -1.23 -12.12 -13.69
C GLY A 22 -0.77 -12.96 -12.48
N ASN A 23 0.16 -12.47 -11.64
CA ASN A 23 0.78 -13.25 -10.57
C ASN A 23 0.41 -12.73 -9.17
N LYS A 24 -0.76 -13.14 -8.72
CA LYS A 24 -1.36 -12.74 -7.42
C LYS A 24 -0.50 -13.12 -6.22
N ALA A 25 0.15 -14.29 -6.28
CA ALA A 25 0.99 -14.77 -5.19
C ALA A 25 2.29 -13.96 -5.05
N ALA A 26 2.87 -13.49 -6.15
CA ALA A 26 4.05 -12.63 -6.13
C ALA A 26 3.71 -11.24 -5.57
N VAL A 27 2.61 -10.64 -6.04
CA VAL A 27 2.10 -9.36 -5.52
C VAL A 27 1.82 -9.49 -4.02
N ALA A 28 1.03 -10.47 -3.59
CA ALA A 28 0.72 -10.64 -2.17
C ALA A 28 1.98 -10.75 -1.27
N ARG A 29 3.01 -11.48 -1.72
CA ARG A 29 4.29 -11.58 -1.00
C ARG A 29 5.06 -10.27 -0.95
N ARG A 30 5.09 -9.49 -2.04
CA ARG A 30 5.76 -8.18 -2.11
C ARG A 30 5.20 -7.20 -1.07
N TYR A 31 3.88 -7.25 -0.85
CA TYR A 31 3.17 -6.38 0.08
C TYR A 31 2.92 -6.99 1.46
N GLU A 32 3.52 -8.17 1.72
CA GLU A 32 3.37 -8.90 2.99
C GLU A 32 1.91 -9.14 3.40
N ILE A 33 1.03 -9.34 2.42
CA ILE A 33 -0.38 -9.66 2.66
C ILE A 33 -0.68 -11.12 2.36
N ALA A 34 -1.71 -11.68 3.01
CA ALA A 34 -2.18 -13.02 2.71
C ALA A 34 -2.76 -13.08 1.28
N THR A 35 -2.35 -14.07 0.48
CA THR A 35 -2.84 -14.26 -0.90
C THR A 35 -4.37 -14.37 -0.96
N ASN A 36 -4.99 -15.06 0.01
CA ASN A 36 -6.45 -15.16 0.11
C ASN A 36 -7.13 -13.79 0.30
N MET A 37 -6.46 -12.85 0.96
CA MET A 37 -6.96 -11.48 1.13
C MET A 37 -6.95 -10.73 -0.21
N LEU A 38 -5.89 -10.88 -1.00
CA LEU A 38 -5.81 -10.30 -2.34
C LEU A 38 -6.87 -10.90 -3.27
N HIS A 39 -7.08 -12.22 -3.23
CA HIS A 39 -8.14 -12.89 -3.99
C HIS A 39 -9.52 -12.32 -3.65
N ARG A 40 -9.79 -12.11 -2.35
CA ARG A 40 -11.02 -11.46 -1.90
C ARG A 40 -11.17 -10.07 -2.48
N TRP A 41 -10.14 -9.22 -2.43
CA TRP A 41 -10.23 -7.86 -2.97
C TRP A 41 -10.44 -7.82 -4.49
N ILE A 42 -9.83 -8.75 -5.23
CA ILE A 42 -10.07 -8.90 -6.68
C ILE A 42 -11.54 -9.24 -6.95
N ASN A 43 -12.14 -10.12 -6.15
CA ASN A 43 -13.57 -10.43 -6.27
C ASN A 43 -14.43 -9.24 -5.87
N GLU A 44 -14.12 -8.55 -4.76
CA GLU A 44 -14.84 -7.34 -4.34
C GLU A 44 -14.78 -6.23 -5.42
N TYR A 45 -13.68 -6.13 -6.16
CA TYR A 45 -13.54 -5.24 -7.31
C TYR A 45 -14.43 -5.66 -8.48
N ARG A 46 -14.42 -6.94 -8.85
CA ARG A 46 -15.29 -7.48 -9.92
C ARG A 46 -16.77 -7.34 -9.60
N ASP A 47 -17.13 -7.44 -8.32
CA ASP A 47 -18.49 -7.25 -7.81
C ASP A 47 -18.90 -5.76 -7.76
N GLY A 48 -18.01 -4.83 -8.15
CA GLY A 48 -18.29 -3.39 -8.15
C GLY A 48 -18.35 -2.74 -6.77
N LYS A 49 -17.84 -3.39 -5.71
CA LYS A 49 -17.93 -2.86 -4.33
C LYS A 49 -17.10 -1.60 -4.09
N PHE A 50 -16.19 -1.27 -5.00
CA PHE A 50 -15.39 -0.04 -4.93
C PHE A 50 -16.01 1.12 -5.71
N GLY A 51 -17.18 0.94 -6.34
CA GLY A 51 -17.82 1.93 -7.20
C GLY A 51 -17.26 1.93 -8.63
N ASP A 52 -17.57 2.99 -9.38
CA ASP A 52 -17.03 3.20 -10.73
C ASP A 52 -15.57 3.66 -10.62
N VAL A 53 -14.65 2.70 -10.64
CA VAL A 53 -13.21 2.94 -10.49
C VAL A 53 -12.56 2.73 -11.85
N GLN A 54 -12.00 3.79 -12.41
CA GLN A 54 -11.15 3.70 -13.61
C GLN A 54 -9.75 3.23 -13.18
N MET A 55 -9.36 2.01 -13.56
CA MET A 55 -8.06 1.44 -13.17
C MET A 55 -6.88 2.26 -13.69
N GLU A 56 -7.06 2.97 -14.80
CA GLU A 56 -6.10 3.85 -15.44
C GLU A 56 -5.74 5.05 -14.54
N GLN A 57 -6.67 5.47 -13.68
CA GLN A 57 -6.47 6.60 -12.75
C GLN A 57 -5.82 6.17 -11.43
N ILE A 58 -5.73 4.86 -11.15
CA ILE A 58 -5.05 4.38 -9.94
C ILE A 58 -3.54 4.53 -10.17
N PRO A 59 -2.84 5.34 -9.36
CA PRO A 59 -1.40 5.49 -9.46
C PRO A 59 -0.74 4.13 -9.19
N GLU A 60 0.26 3.78 -10.01
CA GLU A 60 1.10 2.62 -9.76
C GLU A 60 1.70 2.71 -8.36
N PHE A 61 1.69 1.59 -7.64
CA PHE A 61 2.27 1.57 -6.32
C PHE A 61 3.79 1.54 -6.45
N ASP A 62 4.41 2.70 -6.24
CA ASP A 62 5.87 2.79 -6.19
C ASP A 62 6.36 2.50 -4.77
N SER A 63 6.62 1.22 -4.50
CA SER A 63 7.19 0.77 -3.23
C SER A 63 8.54 1.44 -2.93
N LYS A 64 9.30 1.83 -3.97
CA LYS A 64 10.59 2.50 -3.78
C LYS A 64 10.39 3.94 -3.35
N ALA A 65 9.53 4.69 -4.03
CA ALA A 65 9.23 6.08 -3.65
C ALA A 65 8.71 6.18 -2.20
N ILE A 66 7.82 5.26 -1.80
CA ILE A 66 7.31 5.23 -0.42
C ILE A 66 8.41 4.88 0.59
N ALA A 67 9.30 3.94 0.26
CA ALA A 67 10.43 3.60 1.13
C ALA A 67 11.42 4.78 1.27
N GLU A 68 11.73 5.46 0.17
CA GLU A 68 12.58 6.65 0.14
C GLU A 68 11.99 7.80 0.97
N GLU A 69 10.69 8.08 0.80
CA GLU A 69 9.97 9.07 1.60
C GLU A 69 10.02 8.70 3.09
N ASN A 70 9.85 7.42 3.43
CA ASN A 70 9.91 6.96 4.81
C ASN A 70 11.30 7.17 5.44
N ASP A 71 12.37 6.89 4.69
CA ASP A 71 13.74 7.09 5.16
C ASP A 71 14.08 8.59 5.30
N GLN A 72 13.57 9.44 4.41
CA GLN A 72 13.69 10.90 4.54
C GLN A 72 12.96 11.41 5.80
N LEU A 73 11.72 10.96 6.03
CA LEU A 73 10.94 11.34 7.22
C LEU A 73 11.59 10.87 8.52
N LYS A 74 12.16 9.66 8.55
CA LYS A 74 12.91 9.15 9.70
C LYS A 74 14.13 10.01 10.02
N LYS A 75 14.88 10.45 9.00
CA LYS A 75 16.03 11.34 9.19
C LYS A 75 15.61 12.68 9.80
N LEU A 76 14.60 13.30 9.22
CA LEU A 76 14.09 14.59 9.69
C LEU A 76 13.54 14.50 11.13
N LEU A 77 12.87 13.40 11.45
CA LEU A 77 12.41 13.13 12.82
C LEU A 77 13.59 12.99 13.80
N GLY A 78 14.68 12.34 13.38
CA GLY A 78 15.90 12.20 14.17
C GLY A 78 16.59 13.55 14.42
N GLU A 79 16.65 14.42 13.40
CA GLU A 79 17.16 15.78 13.52
C GLU A 79 16.34 16.61 14.51
N GLN A 80 15.01 16.57 14.39
CA GLN A 80 14.11 17.26 15.33
C GLN A 80 14.24 16.73 16.76
N ALA A 81 14.40 15.41 16.93
CA ALA A 81 14.60 14.82 18.26
C ALA A 81 15.91 15.27 18.91
N LEU A 82 16.98 15.41 18.12
CA LEU A 82 18.27 15.91 18.57
C LEU A 82 18.18 17.39 18.96
N GLU A 83 17.51 18.22 18.16
CA GLU A 83 17.29 19.63 18.46
C GLU A 83 16.51 19.81 19.79
N ILE A 84 15.44 19.04 20.00
CA ILE A 84 14.70 19.03 21.27
C ILE A 84 15.59 18.61 22.44
N ALA A 85 16.48 17.64 22.25
CA ALA A 85 17.38 17.17 23.30
C ALA A 85 18.45 18.20 23.68
N ILE A 86 18.85 19.07 22.75
CA ILE A 86 19.81 20.16 22.99
C ILE A 86 19.13 21.39 23.63
N LEU A 87 17.87 21.65 23.29
CA LEU A 87 17.09 22.78 23.80
C LEU A 87 16.48 22.57 25.20
N ARG A 88 16.59 21.36 25.76
CA ARG A 88 16.20 21.01 27.13
C ARG A 88 17.41 20.88 28.04
#